data_AF-A0A6M0ALP0-F1
#
_entry.id   AF-A0A6M0ALP0-F1
#
_cell.length_a   1.000
_cell.length_b   1.000
_cell.length_c   1.000
_cell.angle_alpha   90.00
_cell.angle_beta   90.00
_cell.angle_gamma   90.00
#
_symmetry.space_group_name_H-M   'P 1'
#
loop_
_entity.id
_entity.type
_entity.pdbx_description
1 polymer ?
#
loop_
_entity_poly.entity_id
_entity_poly.type
_entity_poly.pdbx_seq_one_letter_code
_entity_poly.pdbx_strand_id
1 'polypeptide(L)'
;MKAQITLFSEDQPTCQLFTGHIGCGKSTELSRLKAELLKEDFHVVYFESDQDLEMNDVDVGDILLVIARQVSESLEASQVNLPLQRFRAFLEEITRLLGYDVTPLEVRIPRVGEFGIKEKQGEYSLSAGIAKITTRAKNSPTLRHRLRDYIEPRTKTIIDVINTELIEPAIAQLQHQGKRGLVVIVDNLDRVEIVPKPWGRPQPEYLFVDRGGQLRQLNCHVIYTMPLGLRFSKDYLRLTNRFGVEPKVLPMIPVKQRNGQECQEGMARLRAMVMARAFPKLAPAQQLEGIPEVFDAPETLDRLCSISGGHVRELQTMIREWMILEQELPLSRAGLEYVIRTKCNKIRLTIEDKEWELLRQVHKSQEVIGEDYYRLLVRNLFVYEYYDAQGSWFAVNPILVETGKL
;
A
#
# COMPACT_ATOMS: atom_id res chain seq x y z
N MET A 1 10.60 -1.75 10.51
CA MET A 1 9.66 -0.68 10.92
C MET A 1 9.31 -0.80 12.40
N LYS A 2 8.97 -2.01 12.88
CA LYS A 2 8.76 -2.34 14.30
C LYS A 2 9.74 -1.67 15.26
N ALA A 3 11.04 -1.98 15.17
CA ALA A 3 12.05 -1.42 16.09
C ALA A 3 12.07 0.12 16.15
N GLN A 4 11.79 0.81 15.05
CA GLN A 4 11.69 2.27 15.05
C GLN A 4 10.55 2.76 15.95
N ILE A 5 9.40 2.07 15.90
CA ILE A 5 8.21 2.39 16.69
C ILE A 5 8.41 1.95 18.14
N THR A 6 8.89 0.72 18.36
CA THR A 6 8.84 0.08 19.68
C THR A 6 10.08 0.29 20.54
N LEU A 7 11.22 0.70 19.96
CA LEU A 7 12.50 0.82 20.68
C LEU A 7 13.10 2.22 20.56
N PHE A 8 13.07 2.82 19.36
CA PHE A 8 13.77 4.08 19.10
C PHE A 8 12.92 5.34 19.21
N SER A 9 11.60 5.21 19.31
CA SER A 9 10.68 6.36 19.29
C SER A 9 9.40 6.11 20.09
N GLU A 10 9.47 5.36 21.20
CA GLU A 10 8.28 4.99 21.98
C GLU A 10 7.40 6.18 22.36
N ASP A 11 8.00 7.31 22.73
CA ASP A 11 7.30 8.53 23.14
C ASP A 11 7.24 9.62 22.06
N GLN A 12 7.68 9.32 20.82
CA GLN A 12 7.73 10.30 19.74
C GLN A 12 7.04 9.80 18.46
N PRO A 13 6.16 10.60 17.85
CA PRO A 13 5.50 10.20 16.61
C PRO A 13 6.53 10.00 15.49
N THR A 14 6.36 8.91 14.74
CA THR A 14 7.22 8.58 13.59
C THR A 14 6.43 8.58 12.31
N CYS A 15 6.97 9.15 11.23
CA CYS A 15 6.42 8.98 9.90
C CYS A 15 7.37 8.11 9.06
N GLN A 16 6.93 6.93 8.65
CA GLN A 16 7.73 5.99 7.84
C GLN A 16 7.12 5.81 6.46
N LEU A 17 8.00 5.66 5.45
CA LEU A 17 7.61 5.36 4.08
C LEU A 17 7.97 3.90 3.76
N PHE A 18 7.07 3.20 3.09
CA PHE A 18 7.26 1.82 2.66
C PHE A 18 6.95 1.69 1.16
N THR A 19 7.83 1.05 0.40
CA THR A 19 7.70 0.99 -1.06
C THR A 19 8.21 -0.34 -1.61
N GLY A 20 8.00 -0.57 -2.89
CA GLY A 20 8.29 -1.82 -3.58
C GLY A 20 7.31 -2.03 -4.72
N HIS A 21 7.55 -3.05 -5.54
CA HIS A 21 6.71 -3.38 -6.69
C HIS A 21 5.23 -3.56 -6.30
N ILE A 22 4.31 -3.14 -7.17
CA ILE A 22 2.88 -3.39 -6.94
C ILE A 22 2.66 -4.90 -7.12
N GLY A 23 2.35 -5.60 -6.02
CA GLY A 23 2.12 -7.05 -6.04
C GLY A 23 3.28 -7.90 -5.49
N CYS A 24 4.34 -7.29 -4.96
CA CYS A 24 5.42 -8.02 -4.31
C CYS A 24 5.13 -8.50 -2.88
N GLY A 25 3.97 -8.13 -2.29
CA GLY A 25 3.57 -8.58 -0.95
C GLY A 25 3.59 -7.52 0.16
N LYS A 26 3.65 -6.23 -0.20
CA LYS A 26 3.66 -5.12 0.79
C LYS A 26 2.52 -5.22 1.82
N SER A 27 1.28 -5.44 1.39
CA SER A 27 0.13 -5.58 2.28
C SER A 27 0.25 -6.77 3.23
N THR A 28 0.91 -7.85 2.81
CA THR A 28 1.22 -9.02 3.66
C THR A 28 2.23 -8.66 4.74
N GLU A 29 3.31 -7.95 4.38
CA GLU A 29 4.32 -7.48 5.34
C GLU A 29 3.74 -6.44 6.33
N LEU A 30 2.87 -5.55 5.86
CA LEU A 30 2.15 -4.59 6.71
C LEU A 30 1.14 -5.28 7.63
N SER A 31 0.45 -6.32 7.16
CA SER A 31 -0.43 -7.14 7.99
C SER A 31 0.35 -7.89 9.08
N ARG A 32 1.55 -8.41 8.75
CA ARG A 32 2.45 -9.00 9.74
C ARG A 32 2.91 -7.97 10.77
N LEU A 33 3.31 -6.79 10.31
CA LEU A 33 3.70 -5.69 11.20
C LEU A 33 2.56 -5.26 12.12
N LYS A 34 1.32 -5.17 11.62
CA LYS A 34 0.13 -4.93 12.46
C LYS A 34 0.02 -5.97 13.57
N ALA A 35 0.11 -7.26 13.23
CA ALA A 35 0.02 -8.34 14.23
C ALA A 35 1.17 -8.27 15.25
N GLU A 36 2.38 -7.91 14.83
CA GLU A 36 3.53 -7.71 15.72
C GLU A 36 3.34 -6.51 16.66
N LEU A 37 2.84 -5.38 16.17
CA LEU A 37 2.61 -4.18 16.96
C LEU A 37 1.45 -4.35 17.96
N LEU A 38 0.40 -5.08 17.58
CA LEU A 38 -0.69 -5.44 18.50
C LEU A 38 -0.19 -6.28 19.68
N LYS A 39 0.79 -7.17 19.46
CA LYS A 39 1.43 -7.96 20.54
C LYS A 39 2.34 -7.13 21.43
N GLU A 40 2.78 -5.97 20.96
CA GLU A 40 3.55 -4.98 21.72
C GLU A 40 2.64 -3.93 22.35
N ASP A 41 1.34 -4.22 22.50
CA ASP A 41 0.35 -3.35 23.11
C ASP A 41 0.15 -1.98 22.44
N PHE A 42 0.41 -1.85 21.14
CA PHE A 42 -0.04 -0.68 20.38
C PHE A 42 -1.50 -0.82 19.94
N HIS A 43 -2.21 0.30 19.84
CA HIS A 43 -3.46 0.38 19.10
C HIS A 43 -3.12 0.63 17.62
N VAL A 44 -3.50 -0.30 16.74
CA VAL A 44 -3.10 -0.26 15.33
C VAL A 44 -4.32 -0.10 14.42
N VAL A 45 -4.40 1.03 13.75
CA VAL A 45 -5.36 1.33 12.68
C VAL A 45 -4.71 0.98 11.36
N TYR A 46 -5.28 0.05 10.61
CA TYR A 46 -4.81 -0.37 9.29
C TYR A 46 -5.96 -0.27 8.31
N PHE A 47 -5.73 0.40 7.18
CA PHE A 47 -6.70 0.47 6.10
C PHE A 47 -6.02 0.58 4.74
N GLU A 48 -6.77 0.18 3.70
CA GLU A 48 -6.37 0.26 2.30
C GLU A 48 -6.94 1.55 1.68
N SER A 49 -6.06 2.46 1.23
CA SER A 49 -6.48 3.81 0.84
C SER A 49 -7.38 3.85 -0.41
N ASP A 50 -7.25 2.89 -1.32
CA ASP A 50 -8.05 2.78 -2.55
C ASP A 50 -9.52 2.38 -2.29
N GLN A 51 -9.83 1.86 -1.11
CA GLN A 51 -11.22 1.64 -0.67
C GLN A 51 -11.95 2.97 -0.38
N ASP A 52 -11.23 4.00 0.02
CA ASP A 52 -11.81 5.25 0.52
C ASP A 52 -11.51 6.47 -0.35
N LEU A 53 -10.45 6.44 -1.15
CA LEU A 53 -9.97 7.54 -1.97
C LEU A 53 -10.21 7.31 -3.46
N GLU A 54 -10.39 8.39 -4.21
CA GLU A 54 -10.32 8.38 -5.67
C GLU A 54 -8.85 8.51 -6.09
N MET A 55 -8.20 7.38 -6.38
CA MET A 55 -6.75 7.33 -6.64
C MET A 55 -6.31 8.10 -7.89
N ASN A 56 -7.24 8.42 -8.79
CA ASN A 56 -6.99 9.27 -9.96
C ASN A 56 -6.89 10.76 -9.61
N ASP A 57 -7.50 11.19 -8.51
CA ASP A 57 -7.71 12.60 -8.19
C ASP A 57 -7.74 12.83 -6.68
N VAL A 58 -6.68 12.41 -5.99
CA VAL A 58 -6.53 12.51 -4.54
C VAL A 58 -5.65 13.71 -4.15
N ASP A 59 -5.96 14.32 -3.00
CA ASP A 59 -5.15 15.35 -2.35
C ASP A 59 -4.79 14.96 -0.90
N VAL A 60 -3.85 15.67 -0.29
CA VAL A 60 -3.47 15.50 1.13
C VAL A 60 -4.63 15.72 2.07
N GLY A 61 -5.53 16.65 1.73
CA GLY A 61 -6.77 16.87 2.47
C GLY A 61 -7.63 15.61 2.59
N ASP A 62 -7.79 14.90 1.47
CA ASP A 62 -8.57 13.66 1.41
C ASP A 62 -7.91 12.55 2.26
N ILE A 63 -6.58 12.41 2.15
CA ILE A 63 -5.80 11.45 2.93
C ILE A 63 -5.95 11.71 4.43
N LEU A 64 -5.83 12.97 4.86
CA LEU A 64 -5.96 13.37 6.27
C LEU A 64 -7.37 13.10 6.81
N LEU A 65 -8.41 13.38 6.02
CA LEU A 65 -9.80 13.08 6.39
C LEU A 65 -10.03 11.58 6.52
N VAL A 66 -9.54 10.77 5.57
CA VAL A 66 -9.69 9.31 5.66
C VAL A 66 -8.95 8.75 6.88
N ILE A 67 -7.74 9.22 7.18
CA ILE A 67 -7.04 8.83 8.42
C ILE A 67 -7.88 9.19 9.65
N ALA A 68 -8.39 10.42 9.72
CA ALA A 68 -9.21 10.85 10.85
C ALA A 68 -10.48 10.00 10.98
N ARG A 69 -11.12 9.61 9.87
CA ARG A 69 -12.26 8.69 9.86
C ARG A 69 -11.91 7.34 10.45
N GLN A 70 -10.86 6.71 9.93
CA GLN A 70 -10.41 5.36 10.29
C GLN A 70 -9.95 5.29 11.75
N VAL A 71 -9.26 6.33 12.22
CA VAL A 71 -8.89 6.47 13.63
C VAL A 71 -10.14 6.62 14.51
N SER A 72 -11.07 7.50 14.14
CA SER A 72 -12.31 7.71 14.90
C SER A 72 -13.14 6.43 15.01
N GLU A 73 -13.31 5.70 13.91
CA GLU A 73 -14.05 4.44 13.85
C GLU A 73 -13.42 3.36 14.75
N SER A 74 -12.08 3.25 14.74
CA SER A 74 -11.35 2.31 15.60
C SER A 74 -11.44 2.65 17.10
N LEU A 75 -11.54 3.94 17.42
CA LEU A 75 -11.66 4.44 18.80
C LEU A 75 -13.09 4.35 19.35
N GLU A 76 -14.12 4.44 18.50
CA GLU A 76 -15.52 4.19 18.89
C GLU A 76 -15.67 2.77 19.46
N ALA A 77 -15.03 1.79 18.83
CA ALA A 77 -14.96 0.42 19.35
C ALA A 77 -14.24 0.31 20.70
N SER A 78 -13.36 1.28 21.03
CA SER A 78 -12.55 1.33 22.26
C SER A 78 -13.16 2.23 23.35
N GLN A 79 -14.37 2.79 23.11
CA GLN A 79 -15.11 3.67 24.04
C GLN A 79 -14.31 4.88 24.54
N VAL A 80 -13.50 5.47 23.66
CA VAL A 80 -12.66 6.64 23.96
C VAL A 80 -13.48 7.93 23.82
N ASN A 81 -13.45 8.80 24.84
CA ASN A 81 -14.21 10.05 24.87
C ASN A 81 -13.39 11.24 24.35
N LEU A 82 -13.70 11.76 23.17
CA LEU A 82 -12.85 12.75 22.50
C LEU A 82 -13.45 14.17 22.52
N PRO A 83 -12.63 15.23 22.73
CA PRO A 83 -13.07 16.62 22.75
C PRO A 83 -13.20 17.23 21.33
N LEU A 84 -14.07 16.66 20.50
CA LEU A 84 -14.13 16.90 19.04
C LEU A 84 -14.85 18.21 18.61
N GLN A 85 -14.82 19.26 19.43
CA GLN A 85 -15.67 20.44 19.19
C GLN A 85 -15.30 21.19 17.90
N ARG A 86 -14.02 21.51 17.68
CA ARG A 86 -13.56 22.21 16.48
C ARG A 86 -13.66 21.32 15.25
N PHE A 87 -13.37 20.02 15.39
CA PHE A 87 -13.47 19.08 14.27
C PHE A 87 -14.93 18.97 13.79
N ARG A 88 -15.88 18.85 14.71
CA ARG A 88 -17.30 18.79 14.35
C ARG A 88 -17.77 20.07 13.65
N ALA A 89 -17.40 21.24 14.17
CA ALA A 89 -17.69 22.53 13.52
C ALA A 89 -17.11 22.60 12.10
N PHE A 90 -15.88 22.13 11.91
CA PHE A 90 -15.24 22.07 10.60
C PHE A 90 -15.99 21.16 9.61
N LEU A 91 -16.45 19.98 10.05
CA LEU A 91 -17.26 19.08 9.20
C LEU A 91 -18.64 19.66 8.88
N GLU A 92 -19.25 20.39 9.81
CA GLU A 92 -20.50 21.12 9.57
C GLU A 92 -20.32 22.20 8.49
N GLU A 93 -19.21 22.94 8.53
CA GLU A 93 -18.87 23.93 7.49
C GLU A 93 -18.68 23.30 6.11
N ILE A 94 -17.95 22.18 6.03
CA ILE A 94 -17.81 21.42 4.77
C ILE A 94 -19.18 20.97 4.28
N THR A 95 -20.01 20.42 5.15
CA THR A 95 -21.33 19.91 4.78
C THR A 95 -22.22 21.01 4.22
N ARG A 96 -22.19 22.21 4.82
CA ARG A 96 -22.90 23.40 4.30
C ARG A 96 -22.36 23.83 2.95
N LEU A 97 -21.03 23.88 2.78
CA LEU A 97 -20.38 24.30 1.54
C LEU A 97 -20.70 23.36 0.37
N LEU A 98 -20.84 22.05 0.63
CA LEU A 98 -21.23 21.08 -0.39
C LEU A 98 -22.71 21.21 -0.83
N GLY A 99 -23.46 22.18 -0.28
CA GLY A 99 -24.73 22.64 -0.82
C GLY A 99 -25.92 21.74 -0.50
N TYR A 100 -25.94 21.13 0.69
CA TYR A 100 -27.05 20.28 1.11
C TYR A 100 -28.09 21.05 1.94
N ASP A 101 -29.36 20.98 1.53
CA ASP A 101 -30.51 20.94 2.43
C ASP A 101 -30.42 19.64 3.23
N VAL A 102 -29.60 19.64 4.26
CA VAL A 102 -29.75 18.63 5.29
C VAL A 102 -30.92 19.13 6.14
N THR A 103 -32.05 18.42 6.16
CA THR A 103 -33.00 18.61 7.25
C THR A 103 -32.19 18.58 8.55
N PRO A 104 -32.40 19.52 9.50
CA PRO A 104 -31.60 19.65 10.72
C PRO A 104 -31.52 18.41 11.63
N LEU A 105 -32.04 17.26 11.20
CA LEU A 105 -32.02 15.96 11.85
C LEU A 105 -30.92 15.00 11.32
N GLU A 106 -30.48 15.09 10.06
CA GLU A 106 -29.58 14.06 9.45
C GLU A 106 -28.07 14.36 9.58
N VAL A 107 -27.71 15.57 10.02
CA VAL A 107 -26.34 15.94 10.41
C VAL A 107 -26.45 16.74 11.71
N ARG A 108 -27.03 16.13 12.75
CA ARG A 108 -26.80 16.59 14.12
C ARG A 108 -25.57 15.88 14.63
N ILE A 109 -24.41 16.52 14.55
CA ILE A 109 -23.31 16.03 15.36
C ILE A 109 -23.60 16.50 16.79
N PRO A 110 -23.94 15.63 17.75
CA PRO A 110 -24.49 16.08 19.04
C PRO A 110 -23.46 16.94 19.76
N ARG A 111 -23.85 18.13 20.21
CA ARG A 111 -23.01 18.93 21.12
C ARG A 111 -22.78 18.14 22.40
N VAL A 112 -21.54 18.11 22.88
CA VAL A 112 -21.18 17.48 24.16
C VAL A 112 -21.98 18.18 25.27
N GLY A 113 -22.99 17.50 25.81
CA GLY A 113 -23.87 18.09 26.83
C GLY A 113 -25.17 17.32 27.12
N GLU A 114 -25.71 16.55 26.16
CA GLU A 114 -26.90 15.71 26.41
C GLU A 114 -26.49 14.25 26.62
N PHE A 115 -26.12 13.93 27.86
CA PHE A 115 -25.86 12.57 28.33
C PHE A 115 -27.19 11.80 28.49
N GLY A 116 -27.20 10.50 28.16
CA GLY A 116 -28.02 9.55 28.92
C GLY A 116 -28.90 8.52 28.20
N ILE A 117 -28.93 8.45 26.86
CA ILE A 117 -29.80 7.49 26.17
C ILE A 117 -28.97 6.58 25.26
N LYS A 118 -29.20 5.26 25.38
CA LYS A 118 -28.80 4.22 24.43
C LYS A 118 -29.48 4.47 23.07
N GLU A 119 -29.09 5.52 22.37
CA GLU A 119 -29.53 5.80 21.02
C GLU A 119 -28.47 5.35 20.02
N LYS A 120 -28.93 4.81 18.89
CA LYS A 120 -28.17 4.05 17.89
C LYS A 120 -26.82 4.71 17.58
N GLN A 121 -25.74 4.10 18.05
CA GLN A 121 -24.35 4.58 17.98
C GLN A 121 -23.80 4.81 16.56
N GLY A 122 -24.57 4.57 15.49
CA GLY A 122 -24.08 4.61 14.10
C GLY A 122 -24.40 5.88 13.29
N GLU A 123 -25.40 6.69 13.66
CA GLU A 123 -25.84 7.82 12.80
C GLU A 123 -25.21 9.18 13.18
N TYR A 124 -24.56 9.28 14.34
CA TYR A 124 -24.16 10.55 14.94
C TYR A 124 -22.69 10.61 15.39
N SER A 125 -21.84 9.75 14.83
CA SER A 125 -20.42 9.66 15.18
C SER A 125 -19.51 10.50 14.26
N LEU A 126 -18.29 10.81 14.70
CA LEU A 126 -17.33 11.57 13.90
C LEU A 126 -16.95 10.79 12.63
N SER A 127 -16.74 9.48 12.76
CA SER A 127 -16.46 8.59 11.64
C SER A 127 -17.59 8.62 10.60
N ALA A 128 -18.86 8.59 11.02
CA ALA A 128 -20.03 8.68 10.13
C ALA A 128 -20.08 10.03 9.37
N GLY A 129 -19.81 11.14 10.06
CA GLY A 129 -19.76 12.47 9.45
C GLY A 129 -18.69 12.59 8.37
N ILE A 130 -17.47 12.10 8.67
CA ILE A 130 -16.37 12.08 7.69
C ILE A 130 -16.69 11.12 6.54
N ALA A 131 -17.24 9.92 6.83
CA ALA A 131 -17.63 8.94 5.81
C ALA A 131 -18.61 9.51 4.79
N LYS A 132 -19.60 10.28 5.24
CA LYS A 132 -20.59 10.95 4.37
C LYS A 132 -19.90 11.93 3.42
N ILE A 133 -18.96 12.72 3.90
CA ILE A 133 -18.17 13.66 3.09
C ILE A 133 -17.27 12.91 2.10
N THR A 134 -16.45 11.95 2.58
CA THR A 134 -15.48 11.24 1.73
C THR A 134 -16.16 10.39 0.67
N THR A 135 -17.26 9.70 1.00
CA THR A 135 -18.00 8.85 0.03
C THR A 135 -18.63 9.69 -1.08
N ARG A 136 -19.22 10.85 -0.74
CA ARG A 136 -19.81 11.74 -1.75
C ARG A 136 -18.75 12.40 -2.62
N ALA A 137 -17.62 12.80 -2.02
CA ALA A 137 -16.47 13.28 -2.77
C ALA A 137 -15.94 12.18 -3.72
N LYS A 138 -15.76 10.94 -3.26
CA LYS A 138 -15.33 9.81 -4.10
C LYS A 138 -16.24 9.62 -5.33
N ASN A 139 -17.54 9.85 -5.19
CA ASN A 139 -18.52 9.65 -6.26
C ASN A 139 -18.84 10.89 -7.12
N SER A 140 -18.25 12.07 -6.84
CA SER A 140 -18.58 13.31 -7.57
C SER A 140 -17.36 14.21 -7.79
N PRO A 141 -16.87 14.36 -9.04
CA PRO A 141 -15.74 15.25 -9.36
C PRO A 141 -15.97 16.71 -8.94
N THR A 142 -17.19 17.24 -9.12
CA THR A 142 -17.53 18.61 -8.75
C THR A 142 -17.45 18.84 -7.24
N LEU A 143 -17.92 17.87 -6.45
CA LEU A 143 -17.82 17.95 -4.99
C LEU A 143 -16.37 17.78 -4.52
N ARG A 144 -15.56 16.92 -5.17
CA ARG A 144 -14.11 16.85 -4.90
C ARG A 144 -13.43 18.19 -5.10
N HIS A 145 -13.70 18.85 -6.22
CA HIS A 145 -13.10 20.15 -6.52
C HIS A 145 -13.45 21.18 -5.44
N ARG A 146 -14.73 21.31 -5.08
CA ARG A 146 -15.18 22.22 -4.00
C ARG A 146 -14.56 21.88 -2.65
N LEU A 147 -14.50 20.59 -2.32
CA LEU A 147 -13.88 20.11 -1.09
C LEU A 147 -12.39 20.47 -1.06
N ARG A 148 -11.67 20.26 -2.16
CA ARG A 148 -10.26 20.63 -2.32
C ARG A 148 -10.05 22.13 -2.17
N ASP A 149 -10.80 22.96 -2.87
CA ASP A 149 -10.69 24.43 -2.79
C ASP A 149 -10.89 24.94 -1.36
N TYR A 150 -11.75 24.28 -0.59
CA TYR A 150 -11.99 24.62 0.80
C TYR A 150 -10.89 24.08 1.74
N ILE A 151 -10.45 22.83 1.55
CA ILE A 151 -9.51 22.15 2.44
C ILE A 151 -8.07 22.60 2.21
N GLU A 152 -7.64 22.74 0.96
CA GLU A 152 -6.26 22.99 0.60
C GLU A 152 -5.64 24.20 1.34
N PRO A 153 -6.26 25.40 1.35
CA PRO A 153 -5.74 26.56 2.10
C PRO A 153 -5.79 26.37 3.62
N ARG A 154 -6.57 25.40 4.12
CA ARG A 154 -6.80 25.12 5.56
C ARG A 154 -6.06 23.89 6.05
N THR A 155 -5.18 23.29 5.25
CA THR A 155 -4.51 22.01 5.59
C THR A 155 -3.82 22.04 6.96
N LYS A 156 -3.15 23.15 7.33
CA LYS A 156 -2.52 23.30 8.65
C LYS A 156 -3.53 23.26 9.79
N THR A 157 -4.66 23.96 9.63
CA THR A 157 -5.74 23.98 10.62
C THR A 157 -6.35 22.59 10.78
N ILE A 158 -6.50 21.84 9.69
CA ILE A 158 -7.04 20.48 9.72
C ILE A 158 -6.09 19.54 10.47
N ILE A 159 -4.79 19.62 10.19
CA ILE A 159 -3.78 18.84 10.92
C ILE A 159 -3.79 19.18 12.41
N ASP A 160 -3.83 20.47 12.76
CA ASP A 160 -3.90 20.93 14.15
C ASP A 160 -5.13 20.36 14.87
N VAL A 161 -6.31 20.41 14.25
CA VAL A 161 -7.55 19.87 14.81
C VAL A 161 -7.48 18.34 14.93
N ILE A 162 -6.96 17.63 13.92
CA ILE A 162 -6.76 16.17 13.98
C ILE A 162 -5.82 15.80 15.12
N ASN A 163 -4.71 16.52 15.29
CA ASN A 163 -3.75 16.24 16.34
C ASN A 163 -4.34 16.52 17.73
N THR A 164 -4.84 17.73 17.94
CA THR A 164 -5.20 18.22 19.28
C THR A 164 -6.55 17.71 19.80
N GLU A 165 -7.50 17.40 18.92
CA GLU A 165 -8.83 16.92 19.34
C GLU A 165 -9.06 15.42 19.14
N LEU A 166 -8.33 14.79 18.21
CA LEU A 166 -8.50 13.36 17.92
C LEU A 166 -7.30 12.53 18.38
N ILE A 167 -6.10 12.77 17.86
CA ILE A 167 -4.95 11.88 18.07
C ILE A 167 -4.38 11.95 19.49
N GLU A 168 -4.05 13.14 19.99
CA GLU A 168 -3.43 13.30 21.31
C GLU A 168 -4.36 12.85 22.45
N PRO A 169 -5.65 13.23 22.48
CA PRO A 169 -6.57 12.73 23.51
C PRO A 169 -6.79 11.22 23.41
N ALA A 170 -6.80 10.67 22.19
CA ALA A 170 -6.90 9.23 21.99
C ALA A 170 -5.68 8.49 22.55
N ILE A 171 -4.47 8.95 22.26
CA ILE A 171 -3.23 8.34 22.79
C ILE A 171 -3.24 8.37 24.32
N ALA A 172 -3.58 9.50 24.94
CA ALA A 172 -3.66 9.60 26.40
C ALA A 172 -4.64 8.59 27.02
N GLN A 173 -5.83 8.43 26.43
CA GLN A 173 -6.81 7.44 26.92
C GLN A 173 -6.40 5.99 26.63
N LEU A 174 -5.82 5.72 25.47
CA LEU A 174 -5.27 4.41 25.14
C LEU A 174 -4.16 4.02 26.13
N GLN A 175 -3.32 4.97 26.54
CA GLN A 175 -2.31 4.77 27.59
C GLN A 175 -2.94 4.42 28.94
N HIS A 176 -4.03 5.07 29.33
CA HIS A 176 -4.81 4.67 30.52
C HIS A 176 -5.42 3.26 30.40
N GLN A 177 -5.66 2.77 29.19
CA GLN A 177 -6.11 1.40 28.91
C GLN A 177 -4.95 0.39 28.75
N GLY A 178 -3.70 0.80 29.05
CA GLY A 178 -2.51 -0.06 28.98
C GLY A 178 -1.91 -0.21 27.59
N LYS A 179 -2.30 0.63 26.61
CA LYS A 179 -1.67 0.66 25.29
C LYS A 179 -0.46 1.59 25.27
N ARG A 180 0.57 1.25 24.49
CA ARG A 180 1.78 2.08 24.37
C ARG A 180 1.59 3.32 23.47
N GLY A 181 0.68 3.25 22.51
CA GLY A 181 0.38 4.37 21.63
C GLY A 181 -0.52 4.01 20.45
N LEU A 182 -0.66 4.95 19.51
CA LEU A 182 -1.43 4.81 18.28
C LEU A 182 -0.51 4.67 17.06
N VAL A 183 -0.76 3.65 16.25
CA VAL A 183 -0.10 3.44 14.95
C VAL A 183 -1.15 3.42 13.84
N VAL A 184 -0.95 4.24 12.81
CA VAL A 184 -1.77 4.28 11.61
C VAL A 184 -0.97 3.73 10.43
N ILE A 185 -1.50 2.73 9.74
CA ILE A 185 -0.91 2.13 8.55
C ILE A 185 -1.83 2.42 7.37
N VAL A 186 -1.33 3.23 6.44
CA VAL A 186 -2.00 3.62 5.20
C VAL A 186 -1.41 2.81 4.05
N ASP A 187 -2.08 1.70 3.72
CA ASP A 187 -1.70 0.80 2.62
C ASP A 187 -2.32 1.27 1.29
N ASN A 188 -1.83 0.74 0.17
CA ASN A 188 -2.27 1.02 -1.20
C ASN A 188 -2.14 2.48 -1.68
N LEU A 189 -1.59 3.39 -0.89
CA LEU A 189 -1.28 4.75 -1.32
C LEU A 189 -0.15 4.77 -2.39
N ASP A 190 0.58 3.67 -2.56
CA ASP A 190 1.50 3.46 -3.70
C ASP A 190 0.80 3.28 -5.05
N ARG A 191 -0.53 3.13 -5.05
CA ARG A 191 -1.35 2.95 -6.26
C ARG A 191 -1.95 4.25 -6.80
N VAL A 192 -1.54 5.41 -6.27
CA VAL A 192 -1.98 6.70 -6.83
C VAL A 192 -1.57 6.81 -8.30
N GLU A 193 -2.50 7.24 -9.14
CA GLU A 193 -2.21 7.32 -10.57
C GLU A 193 -1.22 8.44 -10.88
N ILE A 194 -0.37 8.18 -11.88
CA ILE A 194 0.63 9.13 -12.37
C ILE A 194 -0.02 10.08 -13.38
N VAL A 195 -0.98 10.87 -12.90
CA VAL A 195 -1.64 11.91 -13.69
C VAL A 195 -1.06 13.27 -13.30
N PRO A 196 -0.69 14.13 -14.26
CA PRO A 196 -0.29 15.49 -13.94
C PRO A 196 -1.49 16.26 -13.38
N LYS A 197 -1.29 16.97 -12.26
CA LYS A 197 -2.22 18.00 -11.79
C LYS A 197 -2.32 19.13 -12.83
N PRO A 198 -3.34 20.01 -12.79
CA PRO A 198 -3.53 21.07 -13.79
C PRO A 198 -2.31 21.98 -14.04
N TRP A 199 -1.43 22.13 -13.04
CA TRP A 199 -0.16 22.87 -13.12
C TRP A 199 1.05 22.02 -13.56
N GLY A 200 0.81 20.83 -14.10
CA GLY A 200 1.83 19.97 -14.72
C GLY A 200 2.57 19.01 -13.79
N ARG A 201 2.48 19.17 -12.46
CA ARG A 201 3.17 18.31 -11.50
C ARG A 201 2.51 16.92 -11.43
N PRO A 202 3.24 15.81 -11.63
CA PRO A 202 2.70 14.47 -11.40
C PRO A 202 2.13 14.33 -9.99
N GLN A 203 0.93 13.75 -9.87
CA GLN A 203 0.24 13.59 -8.59
C GLN A 203 1.07 12.89 -7.50
N PRO A 204 1.81 11.80 -7.76
CA PRO A 204 2.70 11.21 -6.75
C PRO A 204 3.74 12.20 -6.21
N GLU A 205 4.35 12.99 -7.09
CA GLU A 205 5.36 13.98 -6.69
C GLU A 205 4.72 15.12 -5.91
N TYR A 206 3.55 15.60 -6.33
CA TYR A 206 2.80 16.59 -5.58
C TYR A 206 2.52 16.12 -4.14
N LEU A 207 1.99 14.90 -3.96
CA LEU A 207 1.62 14.38 -2.64
C LEU A 207 2.84 14.16 -1.74
N PHE A 208 3.87 13.48 -2.25
CA PHE A 208 5.00 13.04 -1.40
C PHE A 208 6.17 14.03 -1.39
N VAL A 209 6.45 14.75 -2.49
CA VAL A 209 7.53 15.75 -2.52
C VAL A 209 7.01 17.09 -2.04
N ASP A 210 5.96 17.62 -2.66
CA ASP A 210 5.54 19.01 -2.41
C ASP A 210 4.71 19.13 -1.13
N ARG A 211 3.91 18.10 -0.83
CA ARG A 211 3.01 18.05 0.34
C ARG A 211 3.41 17.03 1.41
N GLY A 212 4.57 16.38 1.29
CA GLY A 212 5.05 15.39 2.26
C GLY A 212 5.22 15.96 3.69
N GLY A 213 5.46 17.27 3.81
CA GLY A 213 5.60 17.93 5.11
C GLY A 213 4.30 17.89 5.91
N GLN A 214 3.16 18.03 5.24
CA GLN A 214 1.82 17.92 5.82
C GLN A 214 1.51 16.48 6.24
N LEU A 215 1.85 15.49 5.41
CA LEU A 215 1.64 14.06 5.72
C LEU A 215 2.45 13.58 6.94
N ARG A 216 3.60 14.21 7.20
CA ARG A 216 4.46 13.92 8.35
C ARG A 216 3.94 14.48 9.68
N GLN A 217 3.05 15.48 9.66
CA GLN A 217 2.70 16.28 10.83
C GLN A 217 1.67 15.63 11.77
N LEU A 218 1.25 14.38 11.55
CA LEU A 218 0.35 13.70 12.47
C LEU A 218 1.09 13.27 13.74
N ASN A 219 0.53 13.57 14.91
CA ASN A 219 1.15 13.31 16.21
C ASN A 219 0.95 11.86 16.68
N CYS A 220 1.08 10.89 15.77
CA CYS A 220 1.10 9.46 16.04
C CYS A 220 2.14 8.76 15.17
N HIS A 221 2.34 7.45 15.37
CA HIS A 221 3.12 6.68 14.40
C HIS A 221 2.31 6.49 13.14
N VAL A 222 2.84 6.87 11.98
CA VAL A 222 2.21 6.65 10.69
C VAL A 222 3.15 5.94 9.72
N ILE A 223 2.60 5.01 8.95
CA ILE A 223 3.29 4.31 7.86
C ILE A 223 2.49 4.55 6.59
N TYR A 224 3.12 5.12 5.58
CA TYR A 224 2.53 5.27 4.25
C TYR A 224 3.21 4.35 3.25
N THR A 225 2.42 3.64 2.45
CA THR A 225 2.93 3.09 1.19
C THR A 225 3.18 4.20 0.19
N MET A 226 4.32 4.17 -0.51
CA MET A 226 4.74 5.19 -1.46
C MET A 226 4.98 4.56 -2.84
N PRO A 227 4.57 5.21 -3.96
CA PRO A 227 4.88 4.73 -5.31
C PRO A 227 6.38 4.51 -5.51
N LEU A 228 6.78 3.33 -5.99
CA LEU A 228 8.20 2.96 -6.19
C LEU A 228 8.94 3.94 -7.09
N GLY A 229 8.24 4.51 -8.08
CA GLY A 229 8.80 5.46 -9.04
C GLY A 229 9.39 6.72 -8.43
N LEU A 230 8.93 7.12 -7.25
CA LEU A 230 9.47 8.29 -6.56
C LEU A 230 10.94 8.11 -6.14
N ARG A 231 11.43 6.87 -6.01
CA ARG A 231 12.87 6.58 -5.80
C ARG A 231 13.73 6.93 -7.01
N PHE A 232 13.13 7.05 -8.19
CA PHE A 232 13.81 7.38 -9.45
C PHE A 232 13.56 8.84 -9.87
N SER A 233 12.76 9.60 -9.09
CA SER A 233 12.51 11.02 -9.35
C SER A 233 13.74 11.85 -9.00
N LYS A 234 13.95 12.93 -9.77
CA LYS A 234 15.00 13.93 -9.49
C LYS A 234 14.81 14.61 -8.13
N ASP A 235 13.58 14.61 -7.61
CA ASP A 235 13.24 15.20 -6.33
C ASP A 235 13.36 14.22 -5.14
N TYR A 236 13.93 13.03 -5.34
CA TYR A 236 14.03 12.02 -4.27
C TYR A 236 14.67 12.56 -2.99
N LEU A 237 15.77 13.32 -3.09
CA LEU A 237 16.42 13.93 -1.92
C LEU A 237 15.51 14.95 -1.21
N ARG A 238 14.70 15.69 -1.97
CA ARG A 238 13.73 16.63 -1.41
C ARG A 238 12.61 15.89 -0.67
N LEU A 239 12.17 14.75 -1.20
CA LEU A 239 11.21 13.86 -0.55
C LEU A 239 11.77 13.32 0.77
N THR A 240 12.97 12.73 0.77
CA THR A 240 13.54 12.13 1.98
C THR A 240 13.85 13.17 3.05
N ASN A 241 14.34 14.36 2.68
CA ASN A 241 14.53 15.46 3.63
C ASN A 241 13.22 15.93 4.26
N ARG A 242 12.15 16.00 3.48
CA ARG A 242 10.85 16.47 3.96
C ARG A 242 10.20 15.47 4.92
N PHE A 243 10.29 14.18 4.63
CA PHE A 243 9.85 13.12 5.55
C PHE A 243 10.84 12.85 6.69
N GLY A 244 12.11 13.24 6.54
CA GLY A 244 13.19 13.00 7.50
C GLY A 244 13.58 11.53 7.64
N VAL A 245 13.20 10.69 6.68
CA VAL A 245 13.46 9.25 6.67
C VAL A 245 13.71 8.77 5.25
N GLU A 246 14.52 7.73 5.13
CA GLU A 246 14.64 6.96 3.89
C GLU A 246 13.47 5.95 3.77
N PRO A 247 12.78 5.89 2.62
CA PRO A 247 11.80 4.86 2.32
C PRO A 247 12.37 3.45 2.47
N LYS A 248 11.61 2.59 3.16
CA LYS A 248 11.94 1.17 3.29
C LYS A 248 11.41 0.43 2.06
N VAL A 249 12.28 -0.33 1.42
CA VAL A 249 11.96 -1.05 0.18
C VAL A 249 11.70 -2.51 0.51
N LEU A 250 10.59 -3.05 0.01
CA LEU A 250 10.36 -4.49 -0.08
C LEU A 250 10.86 -4.97 -1.45
N PRO A 251 12.04 -5.61 -1.50
CA PRO A 251 12.57 -6.13 -2.76
C PRO A 251 11.79 -7.35 -3.22
N MET A 252 11.99 -7.69 -4.48
CA MET A 252 11.52 -8.95 -5.05
C MET A 252 12.25 -10.14 -4.45
N ILE A 253 11.59 -11.30 -4.40
CA ILE A 253 12.23 -12.54 -3.95
C ILE A 253 13.17 -13.02 -5.07
N PRO A 254 14.50 -13.04 -4.89
CA PRO A 254 15.40 -13.43 -5.96
C PRO A 254 15.21 -14.91 -6.32
N VAL A 255 14.95 -15.21 -7.60
CA VAL A 255 15.04 -16.58 -8.15
C VAL A 255 16.43 -16.89 -8.70
N LYS A 256 17.17 -15.82 -9.04
CA LYS A 256 18.57 -15.85 -9.45
C LYS A 256 19.33 -14.79 -8.66
N GLN A 257 20.61 -15.04 -8.44
CA GLN A 257 21.56 -14.07 -7.92
C GLN A 257 22.04 -13.15 -9.06
N ARG A 258 22.71 -12.05 -8.69
CA ARG A 258 23.27 -11.08 -9.65
C ARG A 258 24.20 -11.73 -10.68
N ASN A 259 24.94 -12.77 -10.29
CA ASN A 259 25.83 -13.54 -11.17
C ASN A 259 25.10 -14.54 -12.10
N GLY A 260 23.76 -14.58 -12.06
CA GLY A 260 22.93 -15.47 -12.87
C GLY A 260 22.72 -16.88 -12.31
N GLN A 261 23.40 -17.26 -11.22
CA GLN A 261 23.19 -18.54 -10.54
C GLN A 261 21.81 -18.56 -9.85
N GLU A 262 21.27 -19.76 -9.65
CA GLU A 262 20.00 -19.91 -8.92
C GLU A 262 20.12 -19.40 -7.48
N CYS A 263 19.11 -18.67 -7.02
CA CYS A 263 18.97 -18.33 -5.61
C CYS A 263 18.18 -19.41 -4.88
N GLN A 264 18.88 -20.38 -4.29
CA GLN A 264 18.26 -21.51 -3.60
C GLN A 264 17.31 -21.09 -2.48
N GLU A 265 17.67 -20.07 -1.69
CA GLU A 265 16.80 -19.57 -0.62
C GLU A 265 15.50 -19.00 -1.19
N GLY A 266 15.57 -18.11 -2.18
CA GLY A 266 14.37 -17.51 -2.76
C GLY A 266 13.48 -18.57 -3.42
N MET A 267 14.07 -19.53 -4.14
CA MET A 267 13.33 -20.66 -4.70
C MET A 267 12.65 -21.50 -3.61
N ALA A 268 13.33 -21.82 -2.51
CA ALA A 268 12.74 -22.55 -1.38
C ALA A 268 11.56 -21.78 -0.75
N ARG A 269 11.68 -20.45 -0.58
CA ARG A 269 10.60 -19.61 -0.04
C ARG A 269 9.38 -19.58 -0.97
N LEU A 270 9.59 -19.50 -2.29
CA LEU A 270 8.51 -19.50 -3.27
C LEU A 270 7.79 -20.85 -3.31
N ARG A 271 8.52 -21.97 -3.30
CA ARG A 271 7.95 -23.32 -3.17
C ARG A 271 7.09 -23.44 -1.91
N ALA A 272 7.65 -23.06 -0.76
CA ALA A 272 6.94 -23.10 0.51
C ALA A 272 5.67 -22.24 0.48
N MET A 273 5.71 -21.04 -0.13
CA MET A 273 4.54 -20.18 -0.26
C MET A 273 3.42 -20.84 -1.08
N VAL A 274 3.75 -21.56 -2.15
CA VAL A 274 2.79 -22.30 -2.97
C VAL A 274 2.20 -23.45 -2.17
N MET A 275 3.06 -24.30 -1.59
CA MET A 275 2.63 -25.50 -0.89
C MET A 275 1.88 -25.20 0.42
N ALA A 276 2.21 -24.11 1.12
CA ALA A 276 1.46 -23.65 2.29
C ALA A 276 0.01 -23.28 1.96
N ARG A 277 -0.29 -22.89 0.71
CA ARG A 277 -1.67 -22.65 0.26
C ARG A 277 -2.41 -23.94 -0.06
N ALA A 278 -1.73 -24.92 -0.67
CA ALA A 278 -2.31 -26.23 -0.94
C ALA A 278 -2.60 -27.00 0.35
N PHE A 279 -1.69 -26.91 1.33
CA PHE A 279 -1.74 -27.65 2.59
C PHE A 279 -1.64 -26.74 3.82
N PRO A 280 -2.61 -25.83 4.05
CA PRO A 280 -2.51 -24.80 5.09
C PRO A 280 -2.53 -25.35 6.52
N LYS A 281 -2.93 -26.62 6.70
CA LYS A 281 -3.02 -27.30 7.99
C LYS A 281 -1.79 -28.14 8.32
N LEU A 282 -0.89 -28.37 7.36
CA LEU A 282 0.31 -29.19 7.55
C LEU A 282 1.51 -28.33 7.97
N ALA A 283 2.48 -28.94 8.64
CA ALA A 283 3.74 -28.28 8.99
C ALA A 283 4.60 -28.03 7.74
N PRO A 284 5.49 -27.01 7.71
CA PRO A 284 6.27 -26.65 6.51
C PRO A 284 7.03 -27.81 5.85
N ALA A 285 7.59 -28.74 6.64
CA ALA A 285 8.28 -29.91 6.09
C ALA A 285 7.31 -30.84 5.33
N GLN A 286 6.15 -31.12 5.93
CA GLN A 286 5.11 -31.97 5.35
C GLN A 286 4.43 -31.33 4.13
N GLN A 287 4.33 -30.00 4.09
CA GLN A 287 3.80 -29.28 2.92
C GLN A 287 4.59 -29.58 1.64
N LEU A 288 5.92 -29.67 1.75
CA LEU A 288 6.79 -29.95 0.60
C LEU A 288 6.76 -31.44 0.19
N GLU A 289 6.49 -32.35 1.13
CA GLU A 289 6.29 -33.77 0.82
C GLU A 289 5.06 -33.99 -0.08
N GLY A 290 4.05 -33.12 0.02
CA GLY A 290 2.84 -33.16 -0.81
C GLY A 290 3.00 -32.59 -2.23
N ILE A 291 4.22 -32.24 -2.68
CA ILE A 291 4.44 -31.76 -4.06
C ILE A 291 3.86 -32.72 -5.12
N PRO A 292 4.04 -34.05 -5.04
CA PRO A 292 3.50 -34.98 -6.03
C PRO A 292 1.96 -35.03 -6.10
N GLU A 293 1.26 -34.55 -5.06
CA GLU A 293 -0.21 -34.45 -5.07
C GLU A 293 -0.71 -33.23 -5.85
N VAL A 294 0.15 -32.21 -6.03
CA VAL A 294 -0.22 -30.93 -6.64
C VAL A 294 0.44 -30.75 -8.00
N PHE A 295 1.64 -31.29 -8.21
CA PHE A 295 2.44 -31.13 -9.43
C PHE A 295 2.96 -32.47 -9.91
N ASP A 296 3.01 -32.65 -11.23
CA ASP A 296 3.48 -33.90 -11.86
C ASP A 296 4.94 -34.24 -11.53
N ALA A 297 5.76 -33.20 -11.32
CA ALA A 297 7.14 -33.31 -10.89
C ALA A 297 7.57 -32.06 -10.08
N PRO A 298 8.54 -32.20 -9.13
CA PRO A 298 9.11 -31.06 -8.42
C PRO A 298 9.67 -29.97 -9.34
N GLU A 299 10.27 -30.36 -10.47
CA GLU A 299 10.83 -29.46 -11.47
C GLU A 299 9.77 -28.57 -12.14
N THR A 300 8.51 -28.99 -12.11
CA THR A 300 7.39 -28.20 -12.63
C THR A 300 7.06 -27.05 -11.69
N LEU A 301 7.05 -27.29 -10.37
CA LEU A 301 6.94 -26.21 -9.38
C LEU A 301 8.15 -25.27 -9.47
N ASP A 302 9.35 -25.81 -9.66
CA ASP A 302 10.56 -25.01 -9.82
C ASP A 302 10.48 -24.09 -11.03
N ARG A 303 9.98 -24.61 -12.15
CA ARG A 303 9.75 -23.80 -13.35
C ARG A 303 8.76 -22.67 -13.08
N LEU A 304 7.65 -22.91 -12.37
CA LEU A 304 6.70 -21.87 -11.98
C LEU A 304 7.37 -20.79 -11.11
N CYS A 305 8.13 -21.22 -10.09
CA CYS A 305 8.85 -20.30 -9.22
C CYS A 305 9.87 -19.46 -10.01
N SER A 306 10.71 -20.10 -10.82
CA SER A 306 11.73 -19.42 -11.62
C SER A 306 11.12 -18.44 -12.64
N ILE A 307 10.07 -18.84 -13.36
CA ILE A 307 9.49 -17.99 -14.42
C ILE A 307 8.74 -16.78 -13.85
N SER A 308 8.30 -16.86 -12.59
CA SER A 308 7.66 -15.73 -11.91
C SER A 308 8.60 -14.56 -11.61
N GLY A 309 9.93 -14.77 -11.67
CA GLY A 309 10.91 -13.80 -11.20
C GLY A 309 10.78 -13.46 -9.71
N GLY A 310 10.11 -14.33 -8.94
CA GLY A 310 9.75 -14.09 -7.55
C GLY A 310 8.68 -13.01 -7.34
N HIS A 311 7.96 -12.61 -8.40
CA HIS A 311 6.81 -11.73 -8.26
C HIS A 311 5.62 -12.51 -7.68
N VAL A 312 5.32 -12.28 -6.40
CA VAL A 312 4.30 -13.02 -5.64
C VAL A 312 2.95 -13.04 -6.34
N ARG A 313 2.46 -11.88 -6.81
CA ARG A 313 1.18 -11.81 -7.52
C ARG A 313 1.22 -12.53 -8.87
N GLU A 314 2.32 -12.45 -9.62
CA GLU A 314 2.37 -13.12 -10.93
C GLU A 314 2.42 -14.64 -10.76
N LEU A 315 3.18 -15.12 -9.77
CA LEU A 315 3.19 -16.54 -9.40
C LEU A 315 1.77 -17.03 -9.07
N GLN A 316 1.03 -16.28 -8.22
CA GLN A 316 -0.33 -16.64 -7.83
C GLN A 316 -1.34 -16.54 -8.99
N THR A 317 -1.14 -15.60 -9.90
CA THR A 317 -1.97 -15.50 -11.10
C THR A 317 -1.72 -16.68 -12.03
N MET A 318 -0.46 -17.04 -12.30
CA MET A 318 -0.12 -18.16 -13.18
C MET A 318 -0.62 -19.50 -12.64
N ILE A 319 -0.46 -19.79 -11.34
CA ILE A 319 -0.99 -21.05 -10.78
C ILE A 319 -2.51 -21.10 -10.83
N ARG A 320 -3.21 -19.98 -10.62
CA ARG A 320 -4.67 -19.90 -10.74
C ARG A 320 -5.13 -20.15 -12.18
N GLU A 321 -4.50 -19.48 -13.15
CA GLU A 321 -4.79 -19.67 -14.57
C GLU A 321 -4.55 -21.12 -15.00
N TRP A 322 -3.47 -21.73 -14.50
CA TRP A 322 -3.13 -23.13 -14.75
C TRP A 322 -4.16 -24.10 -14.15
N MET A 323 -4.58 -23.89 -12.90
CA MET A 323 -5.64 -24.70 -12.28
C MET A 323 -6.97 -24.60 -13.02
N ILE A 324 -7.33 -23.40 -13.52
CA ILE A 324 -8.56 -23.22 -14.31
C ILE A 324 -8.46 -23.95 -15.66
N LEU A 325 -7.27 -23.98 -16.26
CA LEU A 325 -7.00 -24.65 -17.52
C LEU A 325 -7.12 -26.17 -17.41
N GLU A 326 -6.48 -26.78 -16.41
CA GLU A 326 -6.41 -28.25 -16.29
C GLU A 326 -7.54 -28.85 -15.47
N GLN A 327 -8.07 -28.14 -14.47
CA GLN A 327 -9.17 -28.57 -13.59
C GLN A 327 -8.95 -29.87 -12.80
N GLU A 328 -7.77 -30.49 -12.93
CA GLU A 328 -7.37 -31.72 -12.26
C GLU A 328 -5.96 -31.58 -11.69
N LEU A 329 -5.67 -32.36 -10.66
CA LEU A 329 -4.34 -32.51 -10.05
C LEU A 329 -3.82 -33.94 -10.29
N PRO A 330 -2.51 -34.15 -10.36
CA PRO A 330 -1.46 -33.13 -10.28
C PRO A 330 -1.36 -32.28 -11.55
N LEU A 331 -1.01 -31.00 -11.39
CA LEU A 331 -0.85 -30.07 -12.50
C LEU A 331 0.35 -30.46 -13.39
N SER A 332 0.17 -30.44 -14.71
CA SER A 332 1.15 -30.94 -15.67
C SER A 332 2.11 -29.87 -16.21
N ARG A 333 3.37 -30.26 -16.49
CA ARG A 333 4.36 -29.38 -17.14
C ARG A 333 3.86 -28.79 -18.44
N ALA A 334 3.07 -29.54 -19.22
CA ALA A 334 2.52 -29.07 -20.48
C ALA A 334 1.51 -27.91 -20.27
N GLY A 335 0.67 -27.98 -19.24
CA GLY A 335 -0.25 -26.90 -18.87
C GLY A 335 0.49 -25.64 -18.42
N LEU A 336 1.54 -25.79 -17.61
CA LEU A 336 2.37 -24.64 -17.20
C LEU A 336 3.02 -23.95 -18.42
N GLU A 337 3.62 -24.70 -19.34
CA GLU A 337 4.22 -24.10 -20.54
C GLU A 337 3.18 -23.44 -21.46
N TYR A 338 1.93 -23.94 -21.48
CA TYR A 338 0.83 -23.27 -22.16
C TYR A 338 0.51 -21.91 -21.51
N VAL A 339 0.42 -21.85 -20.19
CA VAL A 339 0.18 -20.61 -19.43
C VAL A 339 1.32 -19.61 -19.67
N ILE A 340 2.58 -20.05 -19.56
CA ILE A 340 3.77 -19.23 -19.83
C ILE A 340 3.72 -18.67 -21.25
N ARG A 341 3.47 -19.51 -22.28
CA ARG A 341 3.40 -19.06 -23.67
C ARG A 341 2.29 -18.05 -23.91
N THR A 342 1.12 -18.27 -23.31
CA THR A 342 -0.03 -17.36 -23.42
C THR A 342 0.30 -15.99 -22.83
N LYS A 343 0.95 -15.98 -21.67
CA LYS A 343 1.36 -14.76 -20.97
C LYS A 343 2.49 -14.03 -21.72
N CYS A 344 3.50 -14.78 -22.18
CA CYS A 344 4.58 -14.28 -23.02
C CYS A 344 4.04 -13.58 -24.28
N ASN A 345 3.08 -14.21 -24.98
CA ASN A 345 2.45 -13.61 -26.15
C ASN A 345 1.72 -12.30 -25.81
N LYS A 346 0.93 -12.27 -24.72
CA LYS A 346 0.21 -11.05 -24.29
C LYS A 346 1.17 -9.90 -24.00
N ILE A 347 2.22 -10.13 -23.21
CA ILE A 347 3.17 -9.08 -22.84
C ILE A 347 3.97 -8.64 -24.08
N ARG A 348 4.40 -9.56 -24.94
CA ARG A 348 5.14 -9.23 -26.15
C ARG A 348 4.39 -8.26 -27.07
N LEU A 349 3.07 -8.37 -27.16
CA LEU A 349 2.24 -7.50 -27.99
C LEU A 349 2.19 -6.04 -27.51
N THR A 350 2.58 -5.77 -26.26
CA THR A 350 2.53 -4.42 -25.66
C THR A 350 3.88 -3.71 -25.64
N ILE A 351 4.95 -4.33 -26.15
CA ILE A 351 6.32 -3.80 -26.07
C ILE A 351 6.73 -3.26 -27.45
N GLU A 352 7.08 -1.97 -27.51
CA GLU A 352 7.58 -1.31 -28.72
C GLU A 352 9.11 -1.47 -28.84
N ASP A 353 9.67 -1.09 -29.98
CA ASP A 353 11.11 -1.26 -30.25
C ASP A 353 11.99 -0.49 -29.26
N LYS A 354 11.49 0.66 -28.78
CA LYS A 354 12.19 1.47 -27.78
C LYS A 354 12.32 0.71 -26.45
N GLU A 355 11.25 0.08 -25.95
CA GLU A 355 11.33 -0.71 -24.73
C GLU A 355 12.23 -1.94 -24.91
N TRP A 356 12.21 -2.60 -26.07
CA TRP A 356 13.14 -3.71 -26.35
C TRP A 356 14.60 -3.29 -26.25
N GLU A 357 14.95 -2.11 -26.77
CA GLU A 357 16.30 -1.59 -26.67
C GLU A 357 16.71 -1.34 -25.21
N LEU A 358 15.82 -0.73 -24.41
CA LEU A 358 16.06 -0.52 -22.99
C LEU A 358 16.18 -1.85 -22.22
N LEU A 359 15.38 -2.87 -22.58
CA LEU A 359 15.45 -4.19 -21.95
C LEU A 359 16.78 -4.89 -22.21
N ARG A 360 17.35 -4.78 -23.43
CA ARG A 360 18.70 -5.32 -23.72
C ARG A 360 19.77 -4.61 -22.90
N GLN A 361 19.65 -3.29 -22.75
CA GLN A 361 20.56 -2.51 -21.92
C GLN A 361 20.50 -2.97 -20.46
N VAL A 362 19.30 -3.10 -19.89
CA VAL A 362 19.10 -3.64 -18.52
C VAL A 362 19.59 -5.08 -18.41
N HIS A 363 19.37 -5.93 -19.42
CA HIS A 363 19.84 -7.32 -19.39
C HIS A 363 21.37 -7.41 -19.26
N LYS A 364 22.09 -6.47 -19.89
CA LYS A 364 23.55 -6.38 -19.85
C LYS A 364 24.09 -5.65 -18.61
N SER A 365 23.49 -4.53 -18.23
CA SER A 365 23.98 -3.68 -17.14
C SER A 365 23.46 -4.08 -15.76
N GLN A 366 22.29 -4.72 -15.70
CA GLN A 366 21.53 -4.98 -14.47
C GLN A 366 21.15 -3.70 -13.69
N GLU A 367 21.06 -2.57 -14.40
CA GLU A 367 20.82 -1.24 -13.83
C GLU A 367 19.64 -0.55 -14.52
N VAL A 368 18.86 0.19 -13.73
CA VAL A 368 17.77 1.07 -14.18
C VAL A 368 18.05 2.45 -13.60
N ILE A 369 18.20 3.44 -14.48
CA ILE A 369 18.58 4.80 -14.07
C ILE A 369 17.54 5.79 -14.59
N GLY A 370 17.03 6.63 -13.67
CA GLY A 370 16.11 7.71 -13.98
C GLY A 370 14.64 7.28 -14.12
N GLU A 371 13.77 8.28 -14.12
CA GLU A 371 12.32 8.11 -14.05
C GLU A 371 11.72 7.47 -15.32
N ASP A 372 12.26 7.78 -16.50
CA ASP A 372 11.74 7.24 -17.76
C ASP A 372 11.94 5.72 -17.86
N TYR A 373 13.11 5.21 -17.42
CA TYR A 373 13.38 3.78 -17.37
C TYR A 373 12.43 3.09 -16.38
N TYR A 374 12.23 3.71 -15.20
CA TYR A 374 11.25 3.20 -14.24
C TYR A 374 9.85 3.12 -14.87
N ARG A 375 9.39 4.21 -15.50
CA ARG A 375 8.05 4.34 -16.04
C ARG A 375 7.78 3.34 -17.16
N LEU A 376 8.75 3.13 -18.04
CA LEU A 376 8.62 2.22 -19.19
C LEU A 376 8.80 0.75 -18.81
N LEU A 377 9.73 0.44 -17.90
CA LEU A 377 10.14 -0.95 -17.64
C LEU A 377 9.63 -1.49 -16.30
N VAL A 378 9.94 -0.80 -15.20
CA VAL A 378 9.69 -1.29 -13.83
C VAL A 378 8.19 -1.23 -13.52
N ARG A 379 7.52 -0.13 -13.85
CA ARG A 379 6.07 0.04 -13.64
C ARG A 379 5.26 -1.02 -14.38
N ASN A 380 5.68 -1.35 -15.61
CA ASN A 380 5.02 -2.34 -16.46
C ASN A 380 5.44 -3.79 -16.15
N LEU A 381 6.21 -4.00 -15.07
CA LEU A 381 6.72 -5.32 -14.66
C LEU A 381 7.55 -6.03 -15.73
N PHE A 382 8.15 -5.29 -16.66
CA PHE A 382 9.12 -5.83 -17.62
C PHE A 382 10.49 -6.05 -16.97
N VAL A 383 10.76 -5.32 -15.88
CA VAL A 383 11.99 -5.42 -15.10
C VAL A 383 11.64 -5.45 -13.61
N TYR A 384 12.31 -6.33 -12.86
CA TYR A 384 12.18 -6.46 -11.42
C TYR A 384 13.40 -5.90 -10.70
N GLU A 385 13.17 -5.30 -9.53
CA GLU A 385 14.21 -4.80 -8.63
C GLU A 385 14.43 -5.82 -7.52
N TYR A 386 15.67 -6.27 -7.39
CA TYR A 386 16.16 -7.16 -6.33
C TYR A 386 17.18 -6.40 -5.48
N TYR A 387 17.54 -6.99 -4.35
CA TYR A 387 18.51 -6.41 -3.43
C TYR A 387 19.46 -7.50 -2.93
N ASP A 388 20.75 -7.18 -2.88
CA ASP A 388 21.80 -8.02 -2.29
C ASP A 388 22.76 -7.17 -1.45
N ALA A 389 23.89 -7.75 -1.00
CA ALA A 389 24.88 -7.05 -0.20
C ALA A 389 25.56 -5.86 -0.93
N GLN A 390 25.49 -5.81 -2.27
CA GLN A 390 26.02 -4.71 -3.09
C GLN A 390 24.94 -3.66 -3.39
N GLY A 391 23.72 -3.83 -2.88
CA GLY A 391 22.60 -2.92 -3.07
C GLY A 391 21.58 -3.41 -4.10
N SER A 392 20.82 -2.48 -4.65
CA SER A 392 19.79 -2.77 -5.64
C SER A 392 20.39 -3.22 -6.97
N TRP A 393 19.75 -4.17 -7.63
CA TRP A 393 20.04 -4.55 -9.01
C TRP A 393 18.75 -4.96 -9.71
N PHE A 394 18.79 -4.97 -11.03
CA PHE A 394 17.61 -5.15 -11.85
C PHE A 394 17.79 -6.33 -12.80
N ALA A 395 16.71 -7.09 -13.00
CA ALA A 395 16.68 -8.15 -14.00
C ALA A 395 15.41 -8.06 -14.83
N VAL A 396 15.54 -8.37 -16.12
CA VAL A 396 14.38 -8.50 -17.00
C VAL A 396 13.49 -9.64 -16.50
N ASN A 397 12.18 -9.41 -16.55
CA ASN A 397 11.15 -10.39 -16.22
C ASN A 397 11.43 -11.70 -16.99
N PRO A 398 11.57 -12.86 -16.31
CA PRO A 398 11.89 -14.13 -16.97
C PRO A 398 10.92 -14.50 -18.10
N ILE A 399 9.65 -14.10 -18.04
CA ILE A 399 8.68 -14.32 -19.13
C ILE A 399 9.13 -13.65 -20.43
N LEU A 400 9.77 -12.48 -20.36
CA LEU A 400 10.29 -11.78 -21.53
C LEU A 400 11.58 -12.39 -22.04
N VAL A 401 12.38 -13.03 -21.18
CA VAL A 401 13.57 -13.78 -21.60
C VAL A 401 13.18 -14.94 -22.52
N GLU A 402 12.05 -15.59 -22.26
CA GLU A 402 11.51 -16.69 -23.11
C GLU A 402 11.17 -16.24 -24.54
N THR A 403 11.08 -14.94 -24.81
CA THR A 403 10.84 -14.44 -26.18
C THR A 403 12.04 -14.60 -27.10
N GLY A 404 13.26 -14.79 -26.56
CA GLY A 404 14.51 -14.87 -27.32
C GLY A 404 14.96 -13.56 -27.98
N LYS A 405 14.42 -12.40 -27.54
CA LYS A 405 14.73 -11.07 -28.13
C LYS A 405 15.77 -10.24 -27.36
N LEU A 406 16.26 -10.73 -26.22
CA LEU A 406 17.16 -10.02 -25.30
C LEU A 406 18.63 -10.27 -25.59
#